data_AF-A0A368F1C8-F1
#
_entry.id   AF-A0A368F1C8-F1
#
_cell.length_a   1.000
_cell.length_b   1.000
_cell.length_c   1.000
_cell.angle_alpha   90.00
_cell.angle_beta   90.00
_cell.angle_gamma   90.00
#
_symmetry.space_group_name_H-M   'P 1'
#
loop_
_entity.id
_entity.type
_entity.pdbx_description
1 polymer ?
#
loop_
_entity_poly.entity_id
_entity_poly.type
_entity_poly.pdbx_seq_one_letter_code
_entity_poly.pdbx_strand_id
1 'polypeptide(L)'
;GIYRTCGVKSKIEEICEAFERCQGESAVDLEHVHPMNLASVIKLYLRKLPEPLMTYELYNEWIHFGKNCTAEPDEADIEELKRLTRRLPLCNYETLKHLMLHLNRVTWFHESNLMCPSNLSTVVAPSLVWQPSTSADHTAAIIDAQHANKTIQCFITHAFSIFGVDRAKDWDDFFSKYGVEEPPKEEDAGNVSDDEDIVDDDDLEDDDQLFVPQPPTPDLLKSTRREQRVDDRTSSCQGSP
;
A
#
# COMPACT_ATOMS: atom_id res chain seq x y z
N GLY A 1 -4.44 -14.44 -1.42
CA GLY A 1 -4.35 -13.10 -0.83
C GLY A 1 -3.15 -12.32 -1.32
N ILE A 2 -3.15 -11.91 -2.59
CA ILE A 2 -2.12 -10.98 -3.12
C ILE A 2 -2.13 -9.67 -2.31
N TYR A 3 -0.97 -9.03 -2.12
CA TYR A 3 -0.75 -7.92 -1.18
C TYR A 3 -0.94 -8.23 0.32
N ARG A 4 -1.79 -9.19 0.73
CA ARG A 4 -1.95 -9.60 2.13
C ARG A 4 -0.84 -10.53 2.60
N THR A 5 -0.57 -11.59 1.85
CA THR A 5 0.46 -12.58 2.20
C THR A 5 1.86 -11.99 1.99
N CYS A 6 2.74 -12.14 2.98
CA CYS A 6 4.12 -11.68 2.90
C CYS A 6 4.92 -12.49 1.87
N GLY A 7 5.72 -11.79 1.07
CA GLY A 7 6.76 -12.40 0.25
C GLY A 7 7.93 -12.93 1.07
N VAL A 8 8.83 -13.65 0.41
CA VAL A 8 10.05 -14.17 1.01
C VAL A 8 11.06 -13.04 1.17
N LYS A 9 11.49 -12.77 2.41
CA LYS A 9 12.38 -11.64 2.75
C LYS A 9 13.63 -11.56 1.88
N SER A 10 14.38 -12.65 1.72
CA SER A 10 15.60 -12.68 0.91
C SER A 10 15.33 -12.36 -0.57
N LYS A 11 14.15 -12.74 -1.09
CA LYS A 11 13.74 -12.40 -2.45
C LYS A 11 13.34 -10.94 -2.59
N ILE A 12 12.69 -10.36 -1.58
CA ILE A 12 12.38 -8.93 -1.54
C ILE A 12 13.68 -8.11 -1.57
N GLU A 13 14.66 -8.49 -0.75
CA GLU A 13 15.99 -7.85 -0.71
C GLU A 13 16.70 -7.97 -2.07
N GLU A 14 16.73 -9.16 -2.67
CA GLU A 14 17.32 -9.40 -3.99
C GLU A 14 16.72 -8.50 -5.08
N ILE A 15 15.39 -8.34 -5.09
CA ILE A 15 14.68 -7.46 -6.04
C ILE A 15 15.02 -6.00 -5.77
N CYS A 16 14.98 -5.54 -4.52
CA CYS A 16 15.32 -4.16 -4.17
C CYS A 16 16.75 -3.82 -4.61
N GLU A 17 17.72 -4.69 -4.31
CA GLU A 17 19.10 -4.48 -4.73
C GLU A 17 19.25 -4.51 -6.26
N ALA A 18 18.47 -5.33 -6.98
CA ALA A 18 18.49 -5.34 -8.44
C ALA A 18 18.04 -3.98 -9.00
N PHE A 19 17.00 -3.36 -8.44
CA PHE A 19 16.58 -2.00 -8.80
C PHE A 19 17.61 -0.93 -8.43
N GLU A 20 18.27 -1.02 -7.27
CA GLU A 20 19.29 -0.06 -6.85
C GLU A 20 20.58 -0.15 -7.71
N ARG A 21 20.95 -1.34 -8.16
CA ARG A 21 22.10 -1.56 -9.05
C ARG A 21 21.81 -1.19 -10.49
N CYS A 22 20.55 -1.19 -10.91
CA CYS A 22 20.18 -0.83 -12.26
C CYS A 22 20.36 0.67 -12.49
N GLN A 23 21.46 1.06 -13.13
CA GLN A 23 21.68 2.43 -13.57
C GLN A 23 21.30 2.56 -15.05
N GLY A 24 20.25 3.34 -15.36
CA GLY A 24 19.84 3.65 -16.73
C GLY A 24 18.60 2.89 -17.23
N GLU A 25 18.52 2.66 -18.54
CA GLU A 25 17.35 2.12 -19.24
C GLU A 25 17.21 0.59 -19.21
N SER A 26 18.14 -0.13 -18.56
CA SER A 26 18.03 -1.60 -18.45
C SER A 26 16.88 -1.95 -17.51
N ALA A 27 15.87 -2.66 -18.00
CA ALA A 27 14.78 -3.14 -17.15
C ALA A 27 15.28 -4.26 -16.24
N VAL A 28 14.89 -4.23 -14.96
CA VAL A 28 15.02 -5.40 -14.08
C VAL A 28 14.06 -6.47 -14.59
N ASP A 29 14.57 -7.66 -14.86
CA ASP A 29 13.72 -8.78 -15.27
C ASP A 29 12.90 -9.30 -14.08
N LEU A 30 11.58 -9.31 -14.24
CA LEU A 30 10.61 -9.72 -13.22
C LEU A 30 9.75 -10.91 -13.67
N GLU A 31 9.97 -11.47 -14.87
CA GLU A 31 9.06 -12.44 -15.50
C GLU A 31 8.81 -13.67 -14.61
N HIS A 32 9.83 -14.14 -13.91
CA HIS A 32 9.77 -15.33 -13.06
C HIS A 32 9.69 -15.01 -11.56
N VAL A 33 9.48 -13.75 -11.19
CA VAL A 33 9.38 -13.36 -9.79
C VAL A 33 7.97 -13.65 -9.27
N HIS A 34 7.91 -14.36 -8.14
CA HIS A 34 6.64 -14.68 -7.50
C HIS A 34 5.85 -13.39 -7.15
N PRO A 35 4.54 -13.30 -7.49
CA PRO A 35 3.75 -12.08 -7.30
C PRO A 35 3.71 -11.55 -5.86
N MET A 36 3.78 -12.42 -4.85
CA MET A 36 3.83 -11.97 -3.44
C MET A 36 5.11 -11.20 -3.10
N ASN A 37 6.23 -11.53 -3.75
CA ASN A 37 7.47 -10.81 -3.58
C ASN A 37 7.35 -9.42 -4.22
N LEU A 38 6.80 -9.33 -5.43
CA LEU A 38 6.54 -8.06 -6.12
C LEU A 38 5.60 -7.16 -5.31
N ALA A 39 4.47 -7.69 -4.84
CA ALA A 39 3.53 -6.97 -4.01
C ALA A 39 4.18 -6.43 -2.71
N SER A 40 5.06 -7.24 -2.10
CA SER A 40 5.80 -6.82 -0.90
C SER A 40 6.83 -5.73 -1.20
N VAL A 41 7.53 -5.81 -2.33
CA VAL A 41 8.46 -4.77 -2.81
C VAL A 41 7.72 -3.46 -3.07
N ILE A 42 6.56 -3.50 -3.74
CA ILE A 42 5.74 -2.31 -3.99
C ILE A 42 5.36 -1.63 -2.67
N LYS A 43 4.80 -2.38 -1.71
CA LYS A 43 4.44 -1.83 -0.40
C LYS A 43 5.66 -1.28 0.35
N LEU A 44 6.80 -1.96 0.27
CA LEU A 44 8.04 -1.52 0.91
C LEU A 44 8.57 -0.23 0.29
N TYR A 45 8.57 -0.13 -1.03
CA TYR A 45 8.99 1.06 -1.76
C TYR A 45 8.16 2.28 -1.34
N LEU A 46 6.83 2.14 -1.33
CA LEU A 46 5.91 3.20 -0.94
C LEU A 46 6.14 3.67 0.50
N ARG A 47 6.33 2.74 1.45
CA ARG A 47 6.66 3.09 2.86
C ARG A 47 8.01 3.77 3.04
N LYS A 48 8.96 3.51 2.15
CA LYS A 48 10.32 4.06 2.20
C LYS A 48 10.44 5.43 1.54
N LEU A 49 9.38 5.94 0.92
CA LEU A 49 9.37 7.29 0.39
C LEU A 49 9.67 8.31 1.52
N PRO A 50 10.37 9.43 1.21
CA PRO A 50 10.63 10.47 2.20
C PRO A 50 9.36 11.10 2.79
N GLU A 51 8.26 11.02 2.05
CA GLU A 51 6.93 11.53 2.39
C GLU A 51 5.88 10.57 1.81
N PRO A 52 4.65 10.55 2.38
CA PRO A 52 3.54 9.89 1.79
C PRO A 52 3.33 10.03 0.30
N LEU A 53 3.00 8.92 -0.36
CA LEU A 53 2.48 9.01 -1.72
C LEU A 53 1.28 9.96 -1.75
N MET A 54 0.44 9.91 -0.72
CA MET A 54 -0.72 10.80 -0.57
C MET A 54 -0.41 12.10 0.20
N THR A 55 0.88 12.44 0.37
CA THR A 55 1.44 13.62 1.05
C THR A 55 1.05 13.80 2.52
N TYR A 56 1.90 14.49 3.30
CA TYR A 56 1.54 14.94 4.64
C TYR A 56 0.54 16.10 4.59
N GLU A 57 0.63 16.96 3.57
CA GLU A 57 -0.25 18.13 3.40
C GLU A 57 -1.73 17.72 3.34
N LEU A 58 -2.05 16.67 2.60
CA LEU A 58 -3.42 16.22 2.41
C LEU A 58 -3.87 15.16 3.44
N TYR A 59 -3.01 14.75 4.37
CA TYR A 59 -3.32 13.68 5.33
C TYR A 59 -4.68 13.89 6.02
N ASN A 60 -4.90 15.06 6.62
CA ASN A 60 -6.14 15.35 7.34
C ASN A 60 -7.37 15.34 6.43
N GLU A 61 -7.21 15.73 5.16
CA GLU A 61 -8.30 15.71 4.18
C GLU A 61 -8.68 14.28 3.83
N TRP A 62 -7.71 13.36 3.71
CA TRP A 62 -7.97 11.94 3.51
C TRP A 62 -8.68 11.32 4.70
N ILE A 63 -8.20 11.59 5.92
CA ILE A 63 -8.87 11.10 7.14
C ILE A 63 -10.29 11.68 7.22
N HIS A 64 -10.47 12.98 6.93
CA HIS A 64 -11.78 13.62 6.92
C HIS A 64 -12.72 13.01 5.88
N PHE A 65 -12.24 12.74 4.67
CA PHE A 65 -13.01 12.04 3.65
C PHE A 65 -13.46 10.66 4.16
N GLY A 66 -12.53 9.81 4.62
CA GLY A 66 -12.86 8.46 5.10
C GLY A 66 -13.73 8.43 6.36
N LYS A 67 -13.84 9.54 7.10
CA LYS A 67 -14.78 9.70 8.21
C LYS A 67 -16.21 9.95 7.73
N ASN A 68 -16.38 10.70 6.65
CA ASN A 68 -17.69 11.13 6.17
C ASN A 68 -18.21 10.27 5.00
N CYS A 69 -17.33 9.54 4.32
CA CYS A 69 -17.68 8.63 3.24
C CYS A 69 -18.60 7.51 3.77
N THR A 70 -19.69 7.29 3.06
CA THR A 70 -20.64 6.20 3.30
C THR A 70 -20.04 4.86 2.90
N ALA A 71 -20.71 3.76 3.30
CA ALA A 71 -20.34 2.42 2.87
C ALA A 71 -20.48 2.23 1.34
N GLU A 72 -21.45 2.93 0.74
CA GLU A 72 -21.68 3.02 -0.70
C GLU A 72 -21.43 4.47 -1.13
N PRO A 73 -20.22 4.79 -1.62
CA PRO A 73 -19.87 6.15 -2.02
C PRO A 73 -20.72 6.61 -3.20
N ASP A 74 -21.25 7.83 -3.10
CA ASP A 74 -22.06 8.42 -4.16
C ASP A 74 -21.20 9.26 -5.15
N GLU A 75 -21.85 9.89 -6.13
CA GLU A 75 -21.13 10.74 -7.10
C GLU A 75 -20.47 11.96 -6.43
N ALA A 76 -21.00 12.45 -5.30
CA ALA A 76 -20.40 13.56 -4.58
C ALA A 76 -19.09 13.12 -3.89
N ASP A 77 -19.06 11.91 -3.32
CA ASP A 77 -17.82 11.32 -2.78
C ASP A 77 -16.76 11.14 -3.87
N ILE A 78 -17.17 10.66 -5.06
CA ILE A 78 -16.28 10.50 -6.21
C ILE A 78 -15.73 11.86 -6.67
N GLU A 79 -16.55 12.92 -6.74
CA GLU A 79 -16.09 14.25 -7.11
C GLU A 79 -15.18 14.88 -6.05
N GLU A 80 -15.44 14.63 -4.77
CA GLU A 80 -14.54 15.08 -3.70
C GLU A 80 -13.18 14.38 -3.78
N LEU A 81 -13.14 13.06 -4.03
CA LEU A 81 -11.88 12.37 -4.28
C LEU A 81 -11.16 12.91 -5.52
N LYS A 82 -11.87 13.18 -6.62
CA LYS A 82 -11.28 13.84 -7.80
C LYS A 82 -10.66 15.20 -7.42
N ARG A 83 -11.37 16.01 -6.63
CA ARG A 83 -10.90 17.33 -6.17
C ARG A 83 -9.63 17.21 -5.33
N LEU A 84 -9.62 16.32 -4.33
CA LEU A 84 -8.46 16.09 -3.48
C LEU A 84 -7.27 15.54 -4.27
N THR A 85 -7.52 14.59 -5.17
CA THR A 85 -6.48 13.95 -5.98
C THR A 85 -5.80 14.94 -6.92
N ARG A 86 -6.54 15.91 -7.47
CA ARG A 86 -5.97 17.00 -8.31
C ARG A 86 -5.02 17.94 -7.54
N ARG A 87 -5.02 17.92 -6.20
CA ARG A 87 -4.08 18.71 -5.37
C ARG A 87 -2.74 18.02 -5.17
N LEU A 88 -2.63 16.72 -5.48
CA LEU A 88 -1.37 16.00 -5.37
C LEU A 88 -0.33 16.53 -6.38
N PRO A 89 0.97 16.53 -6.04
CA PRO A 89 2.02 16.72 -7.02
C PRO A 89 1.91 15.73 -8.17
N LEU A 90 2.34 16.13 -9.38
CA LEU A 90 2.14 15.33 -10.60
C LEU A 90 2.68 13.89 -10.48
N CYS A 91 3.88 13.70 -9.95
CA CYS A 91 4.48 12.37 -9.79
C CYS A 91 3.66 11.49 -8.82
N ASN A 92 3.14 12.09 -7.74
CA ASN A 92 2.30 11.41 -6.77
C ASN A 92 0.95 11.03 -7.38
N TYR A 93 0.33 11.95 -8.12
CA TYR A 93 -0.92 11.73 -8.85
C TYR A 93 -0.80 10.55 -9.83
N GLU A 94 0.21 10.56 -10.72
CA GLU A 94 0.37 9.51 -11.74
C GLU A 94 0.68 8.15 -11.11
N THR A 95 1.49 8.14 -10.05
CA THR A 95 1.81 6.90 -9.32
C THR A 95 0.57 6.35 -8.61
N LEU A 96 -0.20 7.20 -7.94
CA LEU A 96 -1.44 6.81 -7.26
C LEU A 96 -2.47 6.30 -8.27
N LYS A 97 -2.66 7.01 -9.39
CA LYS A 97 -3.53 6.59 -10.50
C LYS A 97 -3.19 5.19 -10.97
N HIS A 98 -1.92 4.95 -11.29
CA HIS A 98 -1.48 3.64 -11.77
C HIS A 98 -1.74 2.54 -10.73
N LEU A 99 -1.42 2.81 -9.46
CA LEU A 99 -1.63 1.85 -8.38
C LEU A 99 -3.11 1.54 -8.16
N MET A 100 -3.99 2.55 -8.10
CA MET A 100 -5.42 2.34 -7.85
C MET A 100 -6.10 1.58 -9.00
N LEU A 101 -5.76 1.88 -10.25
CA LEU A 101 -6.24 1.11 -11.40
C LEU A 101 -5.74 -0.34 -11.34
N HIS A 102 -4.48 -0.57 -10.99
CA HIS A 102 -3.94 -1.91 -10.80
C HIS A 102 -4.68 -2.67 -9.69
N LEU A 103 -4.90 -2.04 -8.53
CA LEU A 103 -5.59 -2.67 -7.41
C LEU A 103 -7.06 -2.97 -7.75
N ASN A 104 -7.75 -2.13 -8.52
CA ASN A 104 -9.08 -2.47 -9.04
C ASN A 104 -9.03 -3.71 -9.95
N ARG A 105 -8.03 -3.83 -10.84
CA ARG A 105 -7.89 -5.05 -11.66
C ARG A 105 -7.62 -6.30 -10.81
N VAL A 106 -6.94 -6.17 -9.67
CA VAL A 106 -6.76 -7.28 -8.73
C VAL A 106 -8.11 -7.78 -8.19
N THR A 107 -9.08 -6.88 -7.98
CA THR A 107 -10.42 -7.27 -7.47
C THR A 107 -11.26 -7.99 -8.52
N TRP A 108 -10.94 -7.89 -9.81
CA TRP A 108 -11.62 -8.68 -10.85
C TRP A 108 -11.43 -10.19 -10.65
N PHE A 109 -10.39 -10.59 -9.92
CA PHE A 109 -10.07 -11.99 -9.62
C PHE A 109 -10.29 -12.34 -8.13
N HIS A 110 -11.11 -11.56 -7.41
CA HIS A 110 -11.28 -11.70 -5.97
C HIS A 110 -11.83 -13.08 -5.54
N GLU A 111 -12.63 -13.76 -6.36
CA GLU A 111 -13.08 -15.13 -6.09
C GLU A 111 -11.90 -16.12 -5.95
N SER A 112 -10.83 -15.90 -6.72
CA SER A 112 -9.64 -16.76 -6.68
C SER A 112 -8.62 -16.26 -5.65
N ASN A 113 -8.36 -14.95 -5.62
CA ASN A 113 -7.28 -14.38 -4.82
C ASN A 113 -7.71 -13.94 -3.40
N LEU A 114 -9.02 -13.90 -3.13
CA LEU A 114 -9.68 -13.53 -1.87
C LEU A 114 -9.47 -12.06 -1.44
N MET A 115 -9.15 -11.18 -2.38
CA MET A 115 -8.86 -9.77 -2.12
C MET A 115 -9.90 -8.85 -2.77
N CYS A 116 -10.97 -8.56 -2.03
CA CYS A 116 -11.92 -7.49 -2.33
C CYS A 116 -11.31 -6.10 -2.02
N PRO A 117 -11.95 -4.98 -2.44
CA PRO A 117 -11.47 -3.62 -2.14
C PRO A 117 -11.17 -3.37 -0.65
N SER A 118 -12.03 -3.82 0.26
CA SER A 118 -11.84 -3.70 1.72
C SER A 118 -10.59 -4.45 2.22
N ASN A 119 -10.39 -5.68 1.73
CA ASN A 119 -9.21 -6.49 2.08
C ASN A 119 -7.92 -5.86 1.56
N LEU A 120 -7.95 -5.28 0.35
CA LEU A 120 -6.79 -4.58 -0.24
C LEU A 120 -6.50 -3.28 0.50
N SER A 121 -7.53 -2.46 0.78
CA SER A 121 -7.36 -1.16 1.42
C SER A 121 -6.65 -1.30 2.78
N THR A 122 -7.08 -2.26 3.59
CA THR A 122 -6.51 -2.56 4.90
C THR A 122 -5.00 -2.84 4.84
N VAL A 123 -4.52 -3.52 3.79
CA VAL A 123 -3.11 -3.93 3.71
C VAL A 123 -2.22 -2.94 2.95
N VAL A 124 -2.79 -2.05 2.13
CA VAL A 124 -2.03 -1.06 1.36
C VAL A 124 -2.09 0.34 1.96
N ALA A 125 -3.16 0.73 2.66
CA ALA A 125 -3.31 2.07 3.23
C ALA A 125 -2.16 2.49 4.17
N PRO A 126 -1.60 1.63 5.04
CA PRO A 126 -0.44 2.00 5.86
C PRO A 126 0.84 2.29 5.05
N SER A 127 0.85 1.96 3.75
CA SER A 127 1.95 2.28 2.83
C SER A 127 1.66 3.53 1.98
N LEU A 128 0.45 4.11 2.07
CA LEU A 128 -0.03 5.22 1.26
C LEU A 128 -0.36 6.48 2.07
N VAL A 129 -0.82 6.29 3.32
CA VAL A 129 -1.21 7.37 4.25
C VAL A 129 -0.61 7.09 5.64
N TRP A 130 0.24 8.01 6.13
CA TRP A 130 0.94 7.91 7.41
C TRP A 130 1.44 9.30 7.82
N GLN A 131 1.64 9.53 9.12
CA GLN A 131 2.30 10.70 9.66
C GLN A 131 3.61 10.32 10.35
N PRO A 132 4.61 11.22 10.43
CA PRO A 132 5.77 11.00 11.27
C PRO A 132 5.31 10.83 12.71
N SER A 133 5.89 9.89 13.45
CA SER A 133 5.51 9.64 14.84
C SER A 133 5.90 10.82 15.75
N THR A 134 5.08 11.86 15.76
CA THR A 134 5.16 12.96 16.72
C THR A 134 4.29 12.60 17.91
N SER A 135 4.88 11.90 18.90
CA SER A 135 4.35 11.64 20.25
C SER A 135 2.83 11.80 20.38
N ALA A 136 2.04 10.75 20.07
CA ALA A 136 0.59 10.89 20.00
C ALA A 136 -0.16 9.65 20.50
N ASP A 137 -1.30 9.97 21.10
CA ASP A 137 -2.42 9.13 21.48
C ASP A 137 -2.63 7.93 20.54
N HIS A 138 -2.38 6.73 21.05
CA HIS A 138 -2.53 5.48 20.31
C HIS A 138 -3.96 5.26 19.81
N THR A 139 -4.96 5.78 20.52
CA THR A 139 -6.37 5.62 20.16
C THR A 139 -6.71 6.44 18.91
N ALA A 140 -6.26 7.70 18.86
CA ALA A 140 -6.47 8.56 17.70
C ALA A 140 -5.81 7.96 16.43
N ALA A 141 -4.61 7.40 16.56
CA ALA A 141 -3.91 6.77 15.45
C ALA A 141 -4.63 5.52 14.90
N ILE A 142 -5.30 4.74 15.77
CA ILE A 142 -6.09 3.57 15.35
C ILE A 142 -7.33 4.03 14.56
N ILE A 143 -8.02 5.06 15.03
CA ILE A 143 -9.22 5.61 14.37
C ILE A 143 -8.84 6.21 13.00
N ASP A 144 -7.77 6.98 12.94
CA ASP A 144 -7.24 7.51 11.68
C ASP A 144 -6.92 6.39 10.68
N ALA A 145 -6.34 5.28 11.14
CA ALA A 145 -6.05 4.14 10.27
C ALA A 145 -7.34 3.53 9.68
N GLN A 146 -8.43 3.46 10.44
CA GLN A 146 -9.73 3.00 9.92
C GLN A 146 -10.28 3.94 8.84
N HIS A 147 -10.20 5.25 9.05
CA HIS A 147 -10.61 6.24 8.05
C HIS A 147 -9.72 6.24 6.80
N ALA A 148 -8.41 6.04 6.97
CA ALA A 148 -7.50 5.85 5.84
C ALA A 148 -7.89 4.62 5.03
N ASN A 149 -8.21 3.49 5.67
CA ASN A 149 -8.66 2.28 4.98
C ASN A 149 -9.94 2.54 4.16
N LYS A 150 -10.94 3.24 4.73
CA LYS A 150 -12.17 3.61 4.00
C LYS A 150 -11.88 4.48 2.78
N THR A 151 -10.99 5.45 2.93
CA THR A 151 -10.55 6.32 1.81
C THR A 151 -9.93 5.50 0.68
N ILE A 152 -8.99 4.61 1.02
CA ILE A 152 -8.33 3.75 0.03
C ILE A 152 -9.31 2.74 -0.60
N GLN A 153 -10.26 2.22 0.17
CA GLN A 153 -11.30 1.33 -0.36
C GLN A 153 -12.12 2.05 -1.44
N CYS A 154 -12.59 3.27 -1.16
CA CYS A 154 -13.32 4.08 -2.13
C CYS A 154 -12.49 4.36 -3.39
N PHE A 155 -11.20 4.68 -3.23
CA PHE A 155 -10.27 4.82 -4.36
C PHE A 155 -10.17 3.56 -5.21
N ILE A 156 -10.04 2.38 -4.59
CA ILE A 156 -9.91 1.10 -5.31
C ILE A 156 -11.22 0.81 -6.04
N THR A 157 -12.36 0.91 -5.38
CA THR A 157 -13.69 0.62 -5.97
C THR A 157 -13.98 1.51 -7.17
N HIS A 158 -13.73 2.82 -7.06
CA HIS A 158 -14.11 3.81 -8.07
C HIS A 158 -12.91 4.34 -8.89
N ALA A 159 -11.81 3.60 -8.95
CA ALA A 159 -10.55 4.04 -9.57
C ALA A 159 -10.75 4.59 -11.00
N PHE A 160 -11.48 3.86 -11.84
CA PHE A 160 -11.74 4.27 -13.23
C PHE A 160 -12.51 5.59 -13.32
N SER A 161 -13.54 5.77 -12.50
CA SER A 161 -14.34 7.00 -12.44
C SER A 161 -13.54 8.19 -11.90
N ILE A 162 -12.76 7.98 -10.84
CA ILE A 162 -11.93 9.02 -10.22
C ILE A 162 -10.85 9.52 -11.20
N PHE A 163 -10.19 8.60 -11.89
CA PHE A 163 -9.07 8.94 -12.79
C PHE A 163 -9.48 9.18 -14.25
N GLY A 164 -10.79 9.13 -14.56
CA GLY A 164 -11.33 9.38 -15.89
C GLY A 164 -10.83 8.39 -16.94
N VAL A 165 -10.68 7.12 -16.58
CA VAL A 165 -10.24 6.04 -17.47
C VAL A 165 -11.44 5.20 -17.88
N ASP A 166 -11.57 4.93 -19.18
CA ASP A 166 -12.62 4.06 -19.71
C ASP A 166 -12.40 2.61 -19.24
N ARG A 167 -13.24 2.16 -18.30
CA ARG A 167 -13.16 0.81 -17.73
C ARG A 167 -13.42 -0.29 -18.77
N ALA A 168 -14.35 -0.07 -19.70
CA ALA A 168 -14.70 -1.09 -20.68
C ALA A 168 -13.55 -1.30 -21.66
N LYS A 169 -12.97 -0.20 -22.15
CA LYS A 169 -11.76 -0.28 -22.98
C LYS A 169 -10.59 -0.92 -22.24
N ASP A 170 -10.38 -0.56 -20.97
CA ASP A 170 -9.29 -1.12 -20.16
C ASP A 170 -9.43 -2.63 -19.91
N TRP A 171 -10.67 -3.08 -19.69
CA TRP A 171 -11.03 -4.49 -19.60
C TRP A 171 -10.63 -5.23 -20.89
N ASP A 172 -11.13 -4.77 -22.03
CA ASP A 172 -10.85 -5.39 -23.33
C ASP A 172 -9.35 -5.44 -23.63
N ASP A 173 -8.63 -4.34 -23.38
CA ASP A 173 -7.17 -4.26 -23.56
C ASP A 173 -6.43 -5.25 -22.64
N PHE A 174 -6.87 -5.40 -21.39
CA PHE A 174 -6.25 -6.31 -20.41
C PHE A 174 -6.38 -7.77 -20.84
N PHE A 175 -7.61 -8.21 -21.14
CA PHE A 175 -7.87 -9.62 -21.49
C PHE A 175 -7.31 -9.97 -22.88
N SER A 176 -7.32 -9.03 -23.83
CA SER A 176 -6.65 -9.20 -25.12
C SER A 176 -5.14 -9.37 -24.97
N LYS A 177 -4.50 -8.59 -24.09
CA LYS A 177 -3.05 -8.62 -23.90
C LYS A 177 -2.55 -9.88 -23.19
N TYR A 178 -3.25 -10.32 -22.14
CA TYR A 178 -2.76 -11.42 -21.29
C TYR A 178 -3.37 -12.78 -21.62
N GLY A 179 -4.44 -12.84 -22.43
CA GLY A 179 -5.06 -14.10 -22.86
C GLY A 179 -5.55 -14.99 -21.70
N VAL A 180 -5.88 -14.37 -20.56
CA VAL A 180 -6.46 -15.03 -19.39
C VAL A 180 -7.97 -15.15 -19.54
N GLU A 181 -8.57 -16.16 -18.91
CA GLU A 181 -10.01 -16.33 -18.90
C GLU A 181 -10.69 -15.13 -18.23
N GLU A 182 -11.69 -14.56 -18.89
CA GLU A 182 -12.52 -13.51 -18.31
C GLU A 182 -13.30 -14.11 -17.13
N PRO A 183 -13.23 -13.47 -15.94
CA PRO A 183 -14.17 -13.83 -14.89
C PRO A 183 -15.60 -13.59 -15.40
N PRO A 184 -16.59 -14.33 -14.89
CA PRO A 184 -17.98 -14.07 -15.20
C PRO A 184 -18.25 -12.57 -15.06
N LYS A 185 -18.83 -11.96 -16.10
CA LYS A 185 -19.29 -10.58 -15.98
C LYS A 185 -20.30 -10.60 -14.84
N GLU A 186 -20.02 -9.87 -13.77
CA GLU A 186 -21.00 -9.63 -12.71
C GLU A 186 -22.22 -8.98 -13.38
N GLU A 187 -23.21 -9.79 -13.74
CA GLU A 187 -24.53 -9.31 -14.12
C GLU A 187 -25.09 -8.63 -12.88
N ASP A 188 -25.05 -7.30 -12.85
CA ASP A 188 -25.79 -6.47 -11.90
C ASP A 188 -25.79 -7.07 -10.48
N ALA A 189 -24.59 -7.32 -9.93
CA ALA A 189 -24.42 -7.76 -8.56
C ALA A 189 -24.83 -6.60 -7.65
N GLY A 190 -26.15 -6.44 -7.49
CA GLY A 190 -26.74 -5.54 -6.55
C GLY A 190 -26.11 -5.78 -5.19
N ASN A 191 -25.65 -4.70 -4.57
CA ASN A 191 -25.22 -4.58 -3.18
C ASN A 191 -24.94 -5.92 -2.52
N VAL A 192 -23.72 -6.41 -2.66
CA VAL A 192 -23.15 -7.18 -1.56
C VAL A 192 -22.83 -6.14 -0.49
N SER A 193 -23.84 -5.74 0.27
CA SER A 193 -23.61 -5.18 1.58
C SER A 193 -22.82 -6.24 2.32
N ASP A 194 -21.57 -5.92 2.66
CA ASP A 194 -20.91 -6.55 3.80
C ASP A 194 -21.69 -6.07 5.03
N ASP A 195 -22.93 -6.55 5.20
CA ASP A 195 -23.65 -6.56 6.46
C ASP A 195 -22.92 -7.58 7.33
N GLU A 196 -21.75 -7.18 7.85
CA GLU A 196 -21.36 -7.71 9.14
C GLU A 196 -22.33 -7.11 10.14
N ASP A 197 -23.28 -7.94 10.57
CA ASP A 197 -24.14 -7.72 11.72
C ASP A 197 -23.29 -7.12 12.85
N ILE A 198 -23.47 -5.81 13.09
CA ILE A 198 -23.10 -5.19 14.36
C ILE A 198 -24.02 -5.87 15.38
N VAL A 199 -23.52 -6.93 16.00
CA VAL A 199 -24.11 -7.49 17.20
C VAL A 199 -24.14 -6.35 18.22
N ASP A 200 -25.36 -5.97 18.60
CA ASP A 200 -25.61 -5.02 19.67
C ASP A 200 -24.78 -5.41 20.90
N ASP A 201 -23.99 -4.44 21.33
CA ASP A 201 -23.08 -4.48 22.47
C ASP A 201 -23.90 -4.49 23.76
N ASP A 202 -24.28 -5.69 24.23
CA ASP A 202 -24.65 -5.94 25.62
C ASP A 202 -24.26 -7.40 25.96
N ASP A 203 -23.34 -7.54 26.91
CA ASP A 203 -22.82 -8.77 27.54
C ASP A 203 -21.74 -9.56 26.80
N LEU A 204 -20.46 -9.17 26.94
CA LEU A 204 -19.37 -10.15 27.12
C LEU A 204 -18.27 -9.63 28.06
N GLU A 205 -17.99 -10.46 29.06
CA GLU A 205 -16.97 -10.35 30.11
C GLU A 205 -15.54 -10.33 29.54
N ASP A 206 -14.64 -9.70 30.31
CA ASP A 206 -13.19 -9.62 30.10
C ASP A 206 -12.56 -10.93 29.56
N ASP A 207 -12.03 -10.89 28.33
CA ASP A 207 -10.93 -11.76 27.91
C ASP A 207 -9.87 -10.94 27.15
N ASP A 208 -8.82 -10.58 27.89
CA ASP A 208 -7.63 -9.88 27.43
C ASP A 208 -6.87 -10.73 26.37
N GLN A 209 -7.27 -10.63 25.11
CA GLN A 209 -6.39 -10.99 23.99
C GLN A 209 -5.64 -9.75 23.51
N LEU A 210 -4.52 -9.50 24.19
CA LEU A 210 -3.51 -8.52 23.83
C LEU A 210 -3.17 -8.58 22.34
N PHE A 211 -3.55 -7.55 21.61
CA PHE A 211 -3.05 -7.25 20.27
C PHE A 211 -1.52 -7.14 20.37
N VAL A 212 -0.78 -8.09 19.79
CA VAL A 212 0.68 -8.00 19.70
C VAL A 212 1.02 -7.14 18.48
N PRO A 213 1.54 -5.91 18.65
CA PRO A 213 1.98 -5.10 17.52
C PRO A 213 3.09 -5.84 16.78
N GLN A 214 2.98 -5.96 15.46
CA GLN A 214 4.10 -6.50 14.68
C GLN A 214 5.32 -5.59 14.87
N PRO A 215 6.52 -6.16 15.13
CA PRO A 215 7.71 -5.36 15.33
C PRO A 215 8.02 -4.53 14.08
N PRO A 216 8.60 -3.33 14.24
CA PRO A 216 9.01 -2.51 13.11
C PRO A 216 9.91 -3.33 12.19
N THR A 217 9.66 -3.25 10.88
CA THR A 217 10.47 -3.93 9.86
C THR A 217 11.94 -3.51 10.05
N PRO A 218 12.87 -4.45 10.30
CA PRO A 218 14.28 -4.10 10.48
C PRO A 218 14.83 -3.35 9.27
N ASP A 219 15.67 -2.36 9.52
CA ASP A 219 16.29 -1.54 8.48
C ASP A 219 17.35 -2.36 7.69
N LEU A 220 16.94 -2.88 6.53
CA LEU A 220 17.70 -3.85 5.73
C LEU A 220 18.89 -3.24 4.96
N LEU A 221 19.14 -1.94 5.09
CA LEU A 221 20.17 -1.23 4.30
C LEU A 221 21.36 -0.72 5.12
N LYS A 222 21.44 -1.01 6.43
CA LYS A 222 22.61 -0.60 7.23
C LYS A 222 23.85 -1.48 7.04
N SER A 223 23.73 -2.68 6.48
CA SER A 223 24.84 -3.63 6.31
C SER A 223 25.73 -3.41 5.09
N THR A 224 25.44 -2.42 4.23
CA THR A 224 26.27 -2.13 3.04
C THR A 224 27.32 -1.03 3.22
N ARG A 225 27.45 -0.42 4.42
CA ARG A 225 28.59 0.48 4.72
C ARG A 225 29.80 -0.30 5.21
N ARG A 226 30.61 -0.72 4.23
CA ARG A 226 31.97 -1.25 4.38
C ARG A 226 32.83 -0.35 5.27
N GLU A 227 33.21 -0.82 6.45
CA GLU A 227 34.24 -0.18 7.28
C GLU A 227 35.59 -0.23 6.57
N GLN A 228 36.07 0.91 6.07
CA GLN A 228 37.49 1.07 5.74
C GLN A 228 38.25 1.30 7.05
N ARG A 229 38.88 0.24 7.55
CA ARG A 229 39.80 0.28 8.70
C ARG A 229 41.10 0.96 8.25
N VAL A 230 41.37 2.14 8.80
CA VAL A 230 42.66 2.84 8.70
C VAL A 230 43.59 2.24 9.76
N ASP A 231 44.65 1.56 9.32
CA ASP A 231 45.72 1.07 10.20
C ASP A 231 46.67 2.22 10.54
N ASP A 232 46.53 2.79 11.74
CA ASP A 232 47.52 3.70 12.31
C ASP A 232 48.58 2.90 13.08
N ARG A 233 49.79 2.84 12.54
CA ARG A 233 50.98 2.31 13.22
C ARG A 233 51.57 3.40 14.12
N THR A 234 51.39 3.28 15.43
CA THR A 234 52.24 3.96 16.41
C THR A 234 53.06 2.93 17.18
N SER A 235 54.36 2.86 16.89
CA SER A 235 55.34 2.09 17.66
C SER A 235 56.08 3.02 18.62
N SER A 236 55.84 2.74 19.90
CA SER A 236 56.58 3.05 21.13
C SER A 236 58.00 3.63 20.98
N CYS A 237 58.20 4.81 21.59
CA CYS A 237 59.49 5.28 22.09
C CYS A 237 59.70 4.77 23.53
N GLN A 238 60.82 4.08 23.79
CA GLN A 238 61.40 3.99 25.14
C GLN A 238 62.93 4.10 25.07
N GLY A 239 63.47 5.10 25.78
CA GLY A 239 64.66 4.98 26.64
C GLY A 239 66.06 5.07 26.03
N SER A 240 66.65 6.27 26.06
CA SER A 240 68.10 6.53 26.23
C SER A 240 68.61 6.01 27.59
N PRO A 241 69.93 5.93 27.87
CA PRO A 241 71.10 6.50 27.18
C PRO A 241 72.03 5.49 26.47
#